data_AF-A0A1I0SJI6-F1
#
_entry.id   AF-A0A1I0SJI6-F1
#
_cell.length_a   1.000
_cell.length_b   1.000
_cell.length_c   1.000
_cell.angle_alpha   90.00
_cell.angle_beta   90.00
_cell.angle_gamma   90.00
#
_symmetry.space_group_name_H-M   'P 1'
#
loop_
_entity.id
_entity.type
_entity.pdbx_description
1 polymer ?
#
loop_
_entity_poly.entity_id
_entity_poly.type
_entity_poly.pdbx_seq_one_letter_code
_entity_poly.pdbx_strand_id
1 'polypeptide(L)'
;MKKEIQKTLLFLTLLLSTALMVSSCKKNGAGEEQPETAATLKRKVLGKWELSKGLITYYGANGQVINQEDLSGTKPAPVWDFRDNDILYQNDGGRERTFAYQVAIDANGKSKLIIDMDYDFNVNVVDQSNMKLFLERKLPDDQEGTIRRETMEIEFKKL
;
A
#
# COMPACT_ATOMS: atom_id res chain seq x y z
N MET A 1 55.95 52.34 39.21
CA MET A 1 56.74 51.10 39.05
C MET A 1 56.31 50.43 37.74
N LYS A 2 57.26 50.22 36.83
CA LYS A 2 57.12 49.50 35.55
C LYS A 2 57.53 48.03 35.73
N LYS A 3 56.89 47.13 34.97
CA LYS A 3 57.38 45.92 34.25
C LYS A 3 56.19 44.95 34.13
N GLU A 4 55.53 44.70 33.00
CA GLU A 4 55.91 44.29 31.63
C GLU A 4 56.55 42.89 31.49
N ILE A 5 55.75 42.00 30.85
CA ILE A 5 56.03 40.89 29.92
C ILE A 5 56.79 39.64 30.42
N GLN A 6 56.17 38.46 30.25
CA GLN A 6 56.59 37.37 29.33
C GLN A 6 55.77 36.09 29.57
N LYS A 7 54.91 35.70 28.61
CA LYS A 7 55.14 34.59 27.66
C LYS A 7 55.56 33.28 28.33
N THR A 8 54.67 32.29 28.40
CA THR A 8 55.04 30.88 28.16
C THR A 8 53.79 30.12 27.72
N LEU A 9 53.72 29.86 26.42
CA LEU A 9 52.95 28.81 25.78
C LEU A 9 53.55 27.47 26.22
N LEU A 10 52.78 26.57 26.84
CA LEU A 10 53.19 25.17 27.02
C LEU A 10 52.21 24.27 26.27
N PHE A 11 52.57 23.98 25.02
CA PHE A 11 52.22 22.77 24.28
C PHE A 11 53.09 21.62 24.81
N LEU A 12 52.49 20.47 25.18
CA LEU A 12 52.97 19.08 24.98
C LEU A 12 52.15 18.12 25.88
N THR A 13 51.15 17.42 25.34
CA THR A 13 51.16 15.98 24.96
C THR A 13 51.30 14.96 26.09
N LEU A 14 50.24 14.18 26.33
CA LEU A 14 50.33 12.72 26.49
C LEU A 14 48.95 12.09 26.23
N LEU A 15 48.69 11.65 24.99
CA LEU A 15 48.46 10.25 24.59
C LEU A 15 47.88 9.36 25.70
N LEU A 16 46.57 9.07 25.60
CA LEU A 16 46.08 7.73 25.92
C LEU A 16 45.11 7.27 24.83
N SER A 17 45.68 6.49 23.93
CA SER A 17 45.03 5.66 22.94
C SER A 17 44.14 4.62 23.62
N THR A 18 42.85 4.64 23.32
CA THR A 18 42.03 3.42 23.27
C THR A 18 41.46 3.28 21.87
N ALA A 19 42.27 2.64 21.02
CA ALA A 19 41.78 1.95 19.87
C ALA A 19 40.93 0.76 20.35
N LEU A 20 39.63 0.80 20.08
CA LEU A 20 38.78 -0.38 19.99
C LEU A 20 38.21 -0.44 18.56
N MET A 21 39.04 -0.94 17.64
CA MET A 21 38.52 -1.89 16.65
C MET A 21 38.15 -3.14 17.47
N VAL A 22 37.09 -3.91 17.26
CA VAL A 22 36.43 -4.34 16.04
C VAL A 22 35.07 -4.89 16.50
N SER A 23 33.97 -4.44 15.89
CA SER A 23 32.76 -5.24 15.73
C SER A 23 31.97 -4.69 14.56
N SER A 24 32.57 -4.79 13.37
CA SER A 24 31.77 -4.96 12.16
C SER A 24 31.13 -6.34 12.23
N CYS A 25 30.08 -6.45 13.04
CA CYS A 25 29.09 -7.51 12.87
C CYS A 25 28.31 -7.16 11.61
N LYS A 26 28.82 -7.66 10.47
CA LYS A 26 28.02 -7.90 9.28
C LYS A 26 26.95 -8.92 9.66
N LYS A 27 25.86 -8.44 10.26
CA LYS A 27 24.60 -9.18 10.33
C LYS A 27 23.82 -8.73 9.12
N ASN A 28 23.64 -9.66 8.18
CA ASN A 28 22.68 -9.54 7.09
C ASN A 28 21.31 -9.25 7.72
N GLY A 29 20.99 -7.98 7.88
CA GLY A 29 19.64 -7.55 8.20
C GLY A 29 18.88 -7.58 6.89
N ALA A 30 17.94 -8.51 6.77
CA ALA A 30 16.75 -8.25 5.96
C ALA A 30 16.37 -6.80 6.24
N GLY A 31 16.30 -5.97 5.19
CA GLY A 31 15.98 -4.56 5.35
C GLY A 31 14.77 -4.47 6.26
N GLU A 32 14.87 -3.70 7.34
CA GLU A 32 13.70 -3.37 8.14
C GLU A 32 12.68 -2.82 7.15
N GLU A 33 11.64 -3.61 6.84
CA GLU A 33 10.51 -3.13 6.08
C GLU A 33 9.95 -1.99 6.92
N GLN A 34 10.21 -0.76 6.46
CA GLN A 34 9.68 0.42 7.09
C GLN A 34 8.17 0.20 7.28
N PRO A 35 7.62 0.41 8.49
CA PRO A 35 6.23 0.14 8.77
C PRO A 35 5.35 0.86 7.75
N GLU A 36 4.39 0.13 7.20
CA GLU A 36 3.52 0.67 6.17
C GLU A 36 2.65 1.78 6.77
N THR A 37 2.81 2.99 6.24
CA THR A 37 2.01 4.17 6.54
C THR A 37 1.05 4.44 5.37
N ALA A 38 -0.01 5.21 5.61
CA ALA A 38 -0.89 5.65 4.52
C ALA A 38 -0.13 6.39 3.41
N ALA A 39 0.88 7.21 3.76
CA ALA A 39 1.70 7.92 2.78
C ALA A 39 2.60 6.99 1.95
N THR A 40 3.20 5.96 2.56
CA THR A 40 3.99 4.96 1.82
C THR A 40 3.10 4.11 0.93
N LEU A 41 1.93 3.70 1.42
CA LEU A 41 0.94 2.95 0.65
C LEU A 41 0.45 3.76 -0.55
N LYS A 42 0.13 5.05 -0.35
CA LYS A 42 -0.29 5.97 -1.42
C LYS A 42 0.71 5.95 -2.56
N ARG A 43 2.01 6.12 -2.24
CA ARG A 43 3.08 6.11 -3.26
C ARG A 43 3.15 4.80 -4.05
N LYS A 44 2.90 3.65 -3.42
CA LYS A 44 2.87 2.34 -4.10
C LYS A 44 1.66 2.22 -5.03
N VAL A 45 0.50 2.74 -4.62
CA VAL A 45 -0.76 2.67 -5.39
C VAL A 45 -0.73 3.57 -6.64
N LEU A 46 -0.08 4.73 -6.60
CA LEU A 46 -0.06 5.70 -7.71
C LEU A 46 0.36 5.12 -9.06
N GLY A 47 -0.30 5.53 -10.13
CA GLY A 47 -0.02 5.15 -11.51
C GLY A 47 -1.05 4.21 -12.11
N LYS A 48 -0.73 3.66 -13.29
CA LYS A 48 -1.62 2.85 -14.11
C LYS A 48 -1.50 1.37 -13.80
N TRP A 49 -2.65 0.71 -13.75
CA TRP A 49 -2.81 -0.69 -13.40
C TRP A 49 -3.82 -1.34 -14.34
N GLU A 50 -3.39 -2.34 -15.09
CA GLU A 50 -4.26 -3.13 -15.96
C GLU A 50 -4.77 -4.35 -15.20
N LEU A 51 -6.08 -4.59 -15.25
CA LEU A 51 -6.71 -5.76 -14.64
C LEU A 51 -6.20 -7.03 -15.34
N SER A 52 -5.63 -7.93 -14.55
CA SER A 52 -5.10 -9.21 -15.04
C SER A 52 -5.98 -10.40 -14.69
N LYS A 53 -6.61 -10.37 -13.50
CA LYS A 53 -7.55 -11.38 -13.02
C LYS A 53 -8.57 -10.72 -12.11
N GLY A 54 -9.78 -11.25 -12.08
CA GLY A 54 -10.75 -10.84 -11.06
C GLY A 54 -11.87 -11.85 -10.93
N LEU A 55 -12.35 -12.05 -9.70
CA LEU A 55 -13.49 -12.90 -9.40
C LEU A 55 -14.39 -12.19 -8.37
N ILE A 56 -15.65 -12.02 -8.72
CA ILE A 56 -16.69 -11.59 -7.79
C ILE A 56 -17.50 -12.83 -7.41
N THR A 57 -17.71 -13.06 -6.13
CA THR A 57 -18.56 -14.15 -5.63
C THR A 57 -19.69 -13.59 -4.78
N TYR A 58 -20.91 -13.94 -5.16
CA TYR A 58 -22.12 -13.57 -4.44
C TYR A 58 -22.59 -14.76 -3.60
N TYR A 59 -22.96 -14.47 -2.35
CA TYR A 59 -23.43 -15.47 -1.41
C TYR A 59 -24.87 -15.21 -0.98
N GLY A 60 -25.65 -16.29 -0.97
CA GLY A 60 -27.01 -16.32 -0.42
C GLY A 60 -27.01 -16.31 1.11
N ALA A 61 -28.20 -16.26 1.71
CA ALA A 61 -28.35 -16.04 3.15
C ALA A 61 -27.74 -17.11 4.06
N ASN A 62 -27.62 -18.35 3.58
CA ASN A 62 -26.99 -19.45 4.32
C ASN A 62 -25.49 -19.63 3.97
N GLY A 63 -24.89 -18.68 3.25
CA GLY A 63 -23.47 -18.73 2.86
C GLY A 63 -23.17 -19.58 1.63
N GLN A 64 -24.18 -20.15 0.96
CA GLN A 64 -23.98 -20.79 -0.35
C GLN A 64 -23.56 -19.77 -1.41
N VAL A 65 -22.73 -20.20 -2.36
CA VAL A 65 -22.45 -19.40 -3.56
C VAL A 65 -23.68 -19.43 -4.46
N ILE A 66 -24.19 -18.25 -4.84
CA ILE A 66 -25.36 -18.12 -5.72
C ILE A 66 -24.98 -17.67 -7.13
N ASN A 67 -23.89 -16.92 -7.26
CA ASN A 67 -23.37 -16.44 -8.53
C ASN A 67 -21.87 -16.15 -8.42
N GLN A 68 -21.17 -16.23 -9.55
CA GLN A 68 -19.79 -15.82 -9.69
C GLN A 68 -19.60 -15.09 -11.02
N GLU A 69 -18.84 -14.01 -10.99
CA GLU A 69 -18.46 -13.26 -12.18
C GLU A 69 -16.95 -13.27 -12.31
N ASP A 70 -16.45 -13.88 -13.38
CA ASP A 70 -15.03 -13.82 -13.75
C ASP A 70 -14.80 -12.56 -14.59
N LEU A 71 -13.95 -11.67 -14.09
CA LEU A 71 -13.55 -10.44 -14.76
C LEU A 71 -12.33 -10.65 -15.69
N SER A 72 -11.72 -11.83 -15.62
CA SER A 72 -10.54 -12.19 -16.39
C SER A 72 -10.84 -12.28 -17.88
N GLY A 73 -9.91 -11.84 -18.72
CA GLY A 73 -10.04 -11.96 -20.18
C GLY A 73 -10.94 -10.91 -20.85
N THR A 74 -11.50 -9.96 -20.10
CA THR A 74 -12.17 -8.76 -20.64
C THR A 74 -11.23 -8.01 -21.59
N LYS A 75 -11.71 -7.63 -22.79
CA LYS A 75 -10.90 -6.91 -23.79
C LYS A 75 -11.64 -5.66 -24.33
N PRO A 76 -10.99 -4.48 -24.31
CA PRO A 76 -9.71 -4.20 -23.64
C PRO A 76 -9.81 -4.45 -22.13
N ALA A 77 -8.71 -4.86 -21.50
CA ALA A 77 -8.68 -5.08 -20.06
C ALA A 77 -8.94 -3.74 -19.33
N PRO A 78 -9.74 -3.74 -18.25
CA PRO A 78 -9.94 -2.53 -17.47
C PRO A 78 -8.63 -1.95 -16.95
N VAL A 79 -8.45 -0.64 -17.03
CA VAL A 79 -7.27 0.08 -16.54
C VAL A 79 -7.69 1.05 -15.45
N TRP A 80 -6.97 1.02 -14.33
CA TRP A 80 -7.13 1.90 -13.17
C TRP A 80 -5.90 2.79 -13.05
N ASP A 81 -6.10 4.10 -13.14
CA ASP A 81 -5.04 5.10 -13.07
C ASP A 81 -5.23 5.98 -11.83
N PHE A 82 -4.46 5.66 -10.78
CA PHE A 82 -4.50 6.35 -9.49
C PHE A 82 -3.60 7.58 -9.51
N ARG A 83 -4.16 8.75 -9.25
CA ARG A 83 -3.47 10.04 -9.27
C ARG A 83 -3.22 10.61 -7.87
N ASP A 84 -2.21 11.47 -7.77
CA ASP A 84 -1.74 12.08 -6.53
C ASP A 84 -2.76 13.04 -5.90
N ASN A 85 -3.66 13.59 -6.72
CA ASN A 85 -4.80 14.41 -6.30
C ASN A 85 -6.02 13.61 -5.79
N ASP A 86 -5.82 12.37 -5.35
CA ASP A 86 -6.86 11.49 -4.80
C ASP A 86 -7.98 11.09 -5.80
N ILE A 87 -7.70 11.17 -7.10
CA ILE A 87 -8.62 10.74 -8.17
C ILE A 87 -8.16 9.44 -8.81
N LEU A 88 -9.09 8.50 -8.98
CA LEU A 88 -8.94 7.29 -9.79
C LEU A 88 -9.66 7.49 -11.13
N TYR A 89 -8.94 7.34 -12.23
CA TYR A 89 -9.53 7.22 -13.56
C TYR A 89 -9.63 5.73 -13.91
N GLN A 90 -10.85 5.26 -14.17
CA GLN A 90 -11.11 3.89 -14.57
C GLN A 90 -11.52 3.89 -16.05
N ASN A 91 -10.80 3.15 -16.88
CA ASN A 91 -11.23 2.83 -18.23
C ASN A 91 -11.67 1.36 -18.27
N ASP A 92 -12.93 1.13 -18.59
CA ASP A 92 -13.54 -0.21 -18.66
C ASP A 92 -14.15 -0.39 -20.04
N GLY A 93 -13.47 -1.12 -20.93
CA GLY A 93 -13.96 -1.35 -22.29
C GLY A 93 -14.12 -0.08 -23.13
N GLY A 94 -13.38 1.00 -22.83
CA GLY A 94 -13.51 2.30 -23.49
C GLY A 94 -14.51 3.26 -22.84
N ARG A 95 -15.22 2.86 -21.79
CA ARG A 95 -15.96 3.78 -20.92
C ARG A 95 -15.04 4.30 -19.82
N GLU A 96 -14.85 5.60 -19.78
CA GLU A 96 -14.09 6.27 -18.74
C GLU A 96 -15.01 6.73 -17.61
N ARG A 97 -14.60 6.44 -16.37
CA ARG A 97 -15.26 6.85 -15.13
C ARG A 97 -14.21 7.40 -14.17
N THR A 98 -14.61 8.33 -13.31
CA THR A 98 -13.74 8.92 -12.29
C THR A 98 -14.31 8.69 -10.91
N PHE A 99 -13.45 8.30 -9.98
CA PHE A 99 -13.81 8.03 -8.59
C PHE A 99 -12.85 8.80 -7.66
N ALA A 100 -13.34 9.20 -6.50
CA ALA A 100 -12.45 9.62 -5.41
C ALA A 100 -11.86 8.37 -4.76
N TYR A 101 -10.61 8.44 -4.31
CA TYR A 101 -10.01 7.34 -3.55
C TYR A 101 -9.16 7.80 -2.38
N GLN A 102 -9.11 6.97 -1.36
CA GLN A 102 -8.25 7.14 -0.19
C GLN A 102 -7.48 5.86 0.08
N VAL A 103 -6.29 6.00 0.65
CA VAL A 103 -5.57 4.87 1.26
C VAL A 103 -5.48 5.08 2.77
N ALA A 104 -5.58 4.00 3.53
CA ALA A 104 -5.51 4.04 4.98
C ALA A 104 -4.79 2.80 5.52
N ILE A 105 -4.35 2.88 6.77
CA ILE A 105 -3.88 1.75 7.55
C ILE A 105 -4.84 1.64 8.73
N ASP A 106 -5.47 0.49 8.90
CA ASP A 106 -6.42 0.29 9.99
C ASP A 106 -5.71 0.13 11.35
N ALA A 107 -6.48 0.08 12.43
CA ALA A 107 -5.94 -0.06 13.79
C ALA A 107 -5.16 -1.38 14.01
N ASN A 108 -5.33 -2.37 13.13
CA ASN A 108 -4.62 -3.64 13.15
C ASN A 108 -3.42 -3.66 12.20
N GLY A 109 -3.08 -2.52 11.58
CA GLY A 109 -1.98 -2.41 10.62
C GLY A 109 -2.30 -2.91 9.21
N LYS A 110 -3.58 -3.17 8.89
CA LYS A 110 -3.95 -3.63 7.54
C LYS A 110 -4.09 -2.47 6.58
N SER A 111 -3.52 -2.63 5.39
CA SER A 111 -3.60 -1.66 4.30
C SER A 111 -4.95 -1.68 3.62
N LYS A 112 -5.52 -0.49 3.44
CA LYS A 112 -6.84 -0.25 2.88
C LYS A 112 -6.79 0.70 1.68
N LEU A 113 -7.62 0.41 0.69
CA LEU A 113 -7.91 1.27 -0.45
C LEU A 113 -9.43 1.45 -0.52
N ILE A 114 -9.88 2.69 -0.35
CA ILE A 114 -11.29 3.06 -0.32
C ILE A 114 -11.60 3.83 -1.59
N ILE A 115 -12.62 3.42 -2.35
CA ILE A 115 -13.07 4.07 -3.59
C ILE A 115 -14.54 4.47 -3.42
N ASP A 116 -14.84 5.75 -3.64
CA ASP A 116 -16.19 6.36 -3.52
C ASP A 116 -16.94 6.04 -2.20
N MET A 117 -16.21 5.69 -1.13
CA MET A 117 -16.72 5.22 0.17
C MET A 117 -17.48 3.88 0.14
N ASP A 118 -17.92 3.40 -1.02
CA ASP A 118 -18.71 2.17 -1.17
C ASP A 118 -17.86 0.90 -1.35
N TYR A 119 -16.58 1.08 -1.69
CA TYR A 119 -15.64 -0.01 -1.90
C TYR A 119 -14.42 0.13 -0.99
N ASP A 120 -14.42 -0.59 0.15
CA ASP A 120 -13.30 -0.71 1.09
C ASP A 120 -12.52 -2.01 0.82
N PHE A 121 -11.45 -1.90 0.02
CA PHE A 121 -10.57 -3.01 -0.29
C PHE A 121 -9.47 -3.14 0.76
N ASN A 122 -9.20 -4.38 1.17
CA ASN A 122 -7.92 -4.75 1.74
C ASN A 122 -6.88 -4.83 0.61
N VAL A 123 -5.75 -4.17 0.80
CA VAL A 123 -4.61 -4.23 -0.13
C VAL A 123 -3.71 -5.38 0.32
N ASN A 124 -3.88 -6.56 -0.29
CA ASN A 124 -3.13 -7.75 0.07
C ASN A 124 -1.69 -7.71 -0.48
N VAL A 125 -1.50 -7.13 -1.66
CA VAL A 125 -0.19 -6.91 -2.29
C VAL A 125 -0.24 -5.57 -3.02
N VAL A 126 0.81 -4.76 -2.89
CA VAL A 126 1.10 -3.68 -3.83
C VAL A 126 2.61 -3.46 -3.90
N ASP A 127 3.17 -3.70 -5.07
CA ASP A 127 4.60 -3.54 -5.36
C ASP A 127 4.80 -2.78 -6.69
N GLN A 128 6.00 -2.84 -7.27
CA GLN A 128 6.30 -2.12 -8.52
C GLN A 128 5.57 -2.69 -9.74
N SER A 129 5.07 -3.92 -9.66
CA SER A 129 4.56 -4.69 -10.79
C SER A 129 3.16 -5.26 -10.56
N ASN A 130 2.76 -5.47 -9.31
CA ASN A 130 1.51 -6.17 -8.96
C ASN A 130 0.71 -5.40 -7.91
N MET A 131 -0.61 -5.47 -8.04
CA MET A 131 -1.55 -5.09 -6.99
C MET A 131 -2.59 -6.19 -6.84
N LYS A 132 -2.89 -6.59 -5.60
CA LYS A 132 -3.95 -7.53 -5.26
C LYS A 132 -4.86 -6.93 -4.21
N LEU A 133 -6.13 -6.82 -4.55
CA LEU A 133 -7.15 -6.24 -3.69
C LEU A 133 -8.18 -7.31 -3.32
N PHE A 134 -8.66 -7.25 -2.08
CA PHE A 134 -9.73 -8.10 -1.59
C PHE A 134 -10.79 -7.25 -0.88
N LEU A 135 -12.04 -7.37 -1.30
CA LEU A 135 -13.17 -6.76 -0.63
C LEU A 135 -14.13 -7.85 -0.19
N GLU A 136 -14.68 -7.69 1.01
CA GLU A 136 -15.83 -8.43 1.49
C GLU A 136 -16.81 -7.39 2.04
N ARG A 137 -18.06 -7.43 1.57
CA ARG A 137 -19.11 -6.56 2.11
C ARG A 137 -20.43 -7.29 2.22
N LYS A 138 -21.23 -6.85 3.18
CA LYS A 138 -22.64 -7.21 3.26
C LYS A 138 -23.42 -6.34 2.30
N LEU A 139 -24.28 -6.95 1.51
CA LEU A 139 -25.17 -6.20 0.63
C LEU A 139 -26.45 -5.82 1.39
N PRO A 140 -27.08 -4.68 1.08
CA PRO A 140 -28.34 -4.31 1.68
C PRO A 140 -29.40 -5.37 1.39
N ASP A 141 -30.30 -5.59 2.36
CA ASP A 141 -31.42 -6.51 2.20
C ASP A 141 -32.38 -5.97 1.14
N ASP A 142 -32.33 -6.51 -0.07
CA ASP A 142 -33.28 -6.18 -1.13
C ASP A 142 -34.57 -7.01 -1.01
N GLN A 143 -34.45 -8.28 -0.62
CA GLN A 143 -35.52 -9.20 -0.22
C GLN A 143 -35.00 -10.28 0.75
N GLU A 144 -35.91 -10.99 1.44
CA GLU A 144 -35.55 -12.09 2.32
C GLU A 144 -35.02 -13.29 1.51
N GLY A 145 -33.70 -13.48 1.47
CA GLY A 145 -33.06 -14.70 0.94
C GLY A 145 -32.20 -14.57 -0.32
N THR A 146 -32.07 -13.37 -0.89
CA THR A 146 -31.51 -13.16 -2.24
C THR A 146 -29.99 -13.01 -2.27
N ILE A 147 -29.37 -11.97 -1.68
CA ILE A 147 -27.90 -11.87 -1.59
C ILE A 147 -27.53 -11.18 -0.27
N ARG A 148 -26.65 -11.79 0.54
CA ARG A 148 -26.25 -11.20 1.84
C ARG A 148 -24.80 -10.73 1.88
N ARG A 149 -23.94 -11.30 1.03
CA ARG A 149 -22.52 -10.99 1.01
C ARG A 149 -21.96 -11.08 -0.39
N GLU A 150 -21.05 -10.17 -0.68
CA GLU A 150 -20.21 -10.16 -1.87
C GLU A 150 -18.75 -10.23 -1.43
N THR A 151 -17.96 -11.05 -2.11
CA THR A 151 -16.50 -10.95 -2.08
C THR A 151 -15.98 -10.61 -3.47
N MET A 152 -14.90 -9.84 -3.52
CA MET A 152 -14.22 -9.48 -4.75
C MET A 152 -12.72 -9.65 -4.55
N GLU A 153 -12.11 -10.47 -5.40
CA GLU A 153 -10.67 -10.68 -5.49
C GLU A 153 -10.20 -10.17 -6.85
N ILE A 154 -9.34 -9.15 -6.89
CA ILE A 154 -8.85 -8.56 -8.14
C ILE A 154 -7.33 -8.42 -8.12
N GLU A 155 -6.69 -8.77 -9.23
CA GLU A 155 -5.26 -8.67 -9.45
C GLU A 155 -4.96 -7.78 -10.65
N PHE A 156 -4.05 -6.83 -10.46
CA PHE A 156 -3.58 -5.94 -11.51
C PHE A 156 -2.09 -6.11 -11.80
N LYS A 157 -1.71 -5.75 -13.03
CA LYS A 157 -0.33 -5.54 -13.45
C LYS A 157 -0.07 -4.06 -13.67
N LYS A 158 1.11 -3.59 -13.27
CA LYS A 158 1.54 -2.23 -13.54
C LYS A 158 1.72 -2.02 -15.05
N LEU A 159 1.28 -0.87 -15.56
CA LEU A 159 1.57 -0.38 -16.91
C LEU A 159 2.76 0.60 -16.91
#